data_AF-A0A9X8D4B6-F1
#
_entry.id   AF-A0A9X8D4B6-F1
#
_cell.length_a   1.000
_cell.length_b   1.000
_cell.length_c   1.000
_cell.angle_alpha   90.00
_cell.angle_beta   90.00
_cell.angle_gamma   90.00
#
_symmetry.space_group_name_H-M   'P 1'
#
loop_
_entity.id
_entity.type
_entity.pdbx_description
1 polymer ?
#
loop_
_entity_poly.entity_id
_entity_poly.type
_entity_poly.pdbx_seq_one_letter_code
_entity_poly.pdbx_strand_id
1 'polypeptide(L)'
;MVMTVRDAPKQISFLLDMLTRWLFWPFPDRISFLVSYIAVTLNHFRALQDWAIKYQADVRLDMTTFQVNVQWRDVRFNLHPQFLNTTDDGLNYSSVLSPAATGFIGWLPYRPIQWPYSSNKLDFKRFLGEQGMKAPAIWPADARIDQDYVLKLPAGSFGQTVFGPYRQGFDARTLPEHLNRAGDGIFAEQFIAGRNVKVWYWGGVPFHFHVHPYPSVQGDGMRSIEELISRRLGRLDGLVPENQDKPWIVSSLAYQGLGLPDILPEGREAWIEYRYGRRYAPDPMQPQSDDMMAKLSASALEQVAAVGALLHDELVKTLRVPVLFALDAVLDSEDQIWWLEANSNPILPPSGYPLILSTLFEIDEAQSDAPPRHLAAGTV
;
A
#
# COMPACT_ATOMS: atom_id res chain seq x y z
N MET A 1 -30.26 -12.62 -1.29
CA MET A 1 -30.07 -13.66 -0.27
C MET A 1 -29.32 -13.02 0.88
N VAL A 2 -29.95 -12.83 2.04
CA VAL A 2 -29.35 -12.14 3.21
C VAL A 2 -28.66 -13.20 4.05
N MET A 3 -27.32 -13.19 4.09
CA MET A 3 -26.57 -14.04 5.02
C MET A 3 -26.57 -13.37 6.40
N THR A 4 -27.05 -14.09 7.42
CA THR A 4 -26.93 -13.67 8.82
C THR A 4 -25.83 -14.47 9.51
N VAL A 5 -25.05 -13.82 10.37
CA VAL A 5 -23.83 -14.35 11.00
C VAL A 5 -24.07 -15.63 11.83
N ARG A 6 -25.33 -15.98 12.14
CA ARG A 6 -25.69 -17.16 12.94
C ARG A 6 -25.45 -18.51 12.25
N ASP A 7 -25.27 -18.55 10.92
CA ASP A 7 -25.07 -19.80 10.16
C ASP A 7 -23.61 -20.07 9.70
N ALA A 8 -22.66 -19.23 10.12
CA ALA A 8 -21.27 -19.24 9.66
C ALA A 8 -20.48 -20.57 9.81
N PRO A 9 -20.63 -21.40 10.87
CA PRO A 9 -19.74 -22.55 11.09
C PRO A 9 -19.86 -23.64 10.02
N LYS A 10 -21.05 -23.83 9.43
CA LYS A 10 -21.29 -24.93 8.47
C LYS A 10 -20.81 -24.59 7.06
N GLN A 11 -20.75 -23.31 6.69
CA GLN A 11 -20.33 -22.88 5.35
C GLN A 11 -18.83 -22.64 5.24
N ILE A 12 -18.15 -22.28 6.34
CA ILE A 12 -16.68 -22.21 6.39
C ILE A 12 -16.06 -23.59 6.12
N SER A 13 -16.69 -24.68 6.61
CA SER A 13 -16.25 -26.05 6.32
C SER A 13 -16.34 -26.40 4.83
N PHE A 14 -17.31 -25.86 4.10
CA PHE A 14 -17.48 -26.10 2.66
C PHE A 14 -16.44 -25.33 1.82
N LEU A 15 -16.16 -24.08 2.18
CA LEU A 15 -15.10 -23.28 1.56
C LEU A 15 -13.70 -23.89 1.81
N LEU A 16 -13.46 -24.40 3.02
CA LEU A 16 -12.20 -25.09 3.35
C LEU A 16 -12.05 -26.41 2.58
N ASP A 17 -13.10 -27.22 2.43
CA ASP A 17 -13.05 -28.48 1.67
C ASP A 17 -12.90 -28.26 0.15
N MET A 18 -13.42 -27.15 -0.37
CA MET A 18 -13.20 -26.72 -1.76
C MET A 18 -11.76 -26.26 -2.00
N LEU A 19 -11.15 -25.55 -1.02
CA LEU A 19 -9.77 -25.08 -1.08
C LEU A 19 -8.75 -26.24 -0.99
N THR A 20 -8.99 -27.23 -0.12
CA THR A 20 -8.13 -28.43 -0.04
C THR A 20 -8.17 -29.25 -1.32
N ARG A 21 -9.31 -29.37 -2.00
CA ARG A 21 -9.39 -30.09 -3.29
C ARG A 21 -8.73 -29.35 -4.46
N TRP A 22 -8.65 -28.02 -4.40
CA TRP A 22 -7.97 -27.20 -5.42
C TRP A 22 -6.45 -27.14 -5.26
N LEU A 23 -5.93 -27.29 -4.04
CA LEU A 23 -4.49 -27.25 -3.74
C LEU A 23 -3.68 -28.43 -4.31
N PHE A 24 -4.33 -29.48 -4.84
CA PHE A 24 -3.67 -30.67 -5.40
C PHE A 24 -3.59 -30.70 -6.95
N TRP A 25 -3.87 -29.59 -7.64
CA TRP A 25 -3.77 -29.51 -9.12
C TRP A 25 -2.38 -29.01 -9.56
N PRO A 26 -1.73 -29.56 -10.61
CA PRO A 26 -0.31 -29.32 -10.88
C PRO A 26 -0.06 -28.02 -11.65
N PHE A 27 -0.26 -26.86 -11.02
CA PHE A 27 0.22 -25.55 -11.50
C PHE A 27 0.79 -24.72 -10.34
N PRO A 28 2.03 -25.00 -9.88
CA PRO A 28 2.60 -24.38 -8.68
C PRO A 28 2.65 -22.83 -8.76
N ASP A 29 2.88 -22.25 -9.94
CA ASP A 29 3.03 -20.80 -10.10
C ASP A 29 1.71 -20.01 -10.01
N ARG A 30 0.56 -20.66 -10.22
CA ARG A 30 -0.77 -20.01 -10.11
C ARG A 30 -1.40 -20.16 -8.72
N ILE A 31 -0.95 -21.15 -7.95
CA ILE A 31 -1.50 -21.45 -6.62
C ILE A 31 -1.11 -20.38 -5.60
N SER A 32 0.15 -19.91 -5.61
CA SER A 32 0.62 -18.89 -4.66
C SER A 32 -0.17 -17.58 -4.78
N PHE A 33 -0.45 -17.12 -6.02
CA PHE A 33 -1.26 -15.93 -6.26
C PHE A 33 -2.72 -16.10 -5.80
N LEU A 34 -3.36 -17.23 -6.12
CA LEU A 34 -4.77 -17.48 -5.74
C LEU A 34 -4.95 -17.53 -4.22
N VAL A 35 -4.01 -18.16 -3.50
CA VAL A 35 -4.02 -18.24 -2.04
C VAL A 35 -3.90 -16.86 -1.40
N SER A 36 -3.07 -15.97 -1.97
CA SER A 36 -2.91 -14.60 -1.47
C SER A 36 -4.20 -13.77 -1.59
N TYR A 37 -4.91 -13.83 -2.72
CA TYR A 37 -6.14 -13.04 -2.91
C TYR A 37 -7.28 -13.41 -1.95
N ILE A 38 -7.49 -14.72 -1.77
CA ILE A 38 -8.51 -15.22 -0.84
C ILE A 38 -8.11 -14.86 0.59
N ALA A 39 -6.83 -15.02 0.95
CA ALA A 39 -6.35 -14.65 2.27
C ALA A 39 -6.56 -13.16 2.58
N VAL A 40 -6.18 -12.27 1.66
CA VAL A 40 -6.40 -10.81 1.82
C VAL A 40 -7.88 -10.52 2.04
N THR A 41 -8.75 -11.04 1.17
CA THR A 41 -10.20 -10.84 1.29
C THR A 41 -10.75 -11.33 2.63
N LEU A 42 -10.37 -12.55 3.03
CA LEU A 42 -10.80 -13.12 4.32
C LEU A 42 -10.29 -12.33 5.52
N ASN A 43 -9.12 -11.69 5.42
CA ASN A 43 -8.61 -10.85 6.51
C ASN A 43 -9.47 -9.60 6.74
N HIS A 44 -10.05 -8.99 5.69
CA HIS A 44 -11.02 -7.92 5.86
C HIS A 44 -12.32 -8.41 6.50
N PHE A 45 -12.82 -9.59 6.08
CA PHE A 45 -14.00 -10.20 6.72
C PHE A 45 -13.78 -10.48 8.20
N ARG A 46 -12.61 -11.05 8.57
CA ARG A 46 -12.24 -11.30 9.96
C ARG A 46 -12.23 -10.01 10.77
N ALA A 47 -11.57 -8.96 10.28
CA ALA A 47 -11.52 -7.68 10.99
C ALA A 47 -12.92 -7.04 11.21
N LEU A 48 -13.81 -7.11 10.20
CA LEU A 48 -15.20 -6.67 10.37
C LEU A 48 -15.97 -7.55 11.37
N GLN A 49 -15.80 -8.88 11.29
CA GLN A 49 -16.43 -9.83 12.20
C GLN A 49 -15.98 -9.61 13.64
N ASP A 50 -14.68 -9.44 13.88
CA ASP A 50 -14.11 -9.21 15.20
C ASP A 50 -14.69 -7.95 15.83
N TRP A 51 -14.76 -6.85 15.07
CA TRP A 51 -15.41 -5.62 15.51
C TRP A 51 -16.90 -5.84 15.81
N ALA A 52 -17.62 -6.54 14.92
CA ALA A 52 -19.05 -6.79 15.09
C ALA A 52 -19.37 -7.66 16.32
N ILE A 53 -18.56 -8.69 16.59
CA ILE A 53 -18.67 -9.53 17.78
C ILE A 53 -18.43 -8.68 19.04
N LYS A 54 -17.35 -7.88 19.05
CA LYS A 54 -17.01 -7.01 20.17
C LYS A 54 -18.15 -6.06 20.54
N TYR A 55 -18.78 -5.44 19.56
CA TYR A 55 -19.81 -4.42 19.78
C TYR A 55 -21.26 -4.91 19.60
N GLN A 56 -21.46 -6.22 19.38
CA GLN A 56 -22.76 -6.83 19.07
C GLN A 56 -23.49 -6.15 17.90
N ALA A 57 -22.73 -5.74 16.88
CA ALA A 57 -23.27 -5.11 15.68
C ALA A 57 -23.81 -6.13 14.67
N ASP A 58 -24.77 -5.72 13.86
CA ASP A 58 -25.27 -6.49 12.72
C ASP A 58 -24.49 -6.09 11.45
N VAL A 59 -23.87 -7.08 10.79
CA VAL A 59 -23.09 -6.88 9.57
C VAL A 59 -23.68 -7.74 8.46
N ARG A 60 -24.05 -7.10 7.35
CA ARG A 60 -24.64 -7.77 6.18
C ARG A 60 -23.90 -7.41 4.91
N LEU A 61 -23.51 -8.43 4.14
CA LEU A 61 -22.95 -8.26 2.80
C LEU A 61 -24.07 -8.42 1.76
N ASP A 62 -24.18 -7.44 0.87
CA ASP A 62 -24.93 -7.60 -0.37
C ASP A 62 -24.02 -8.23 -1.43
N MET A 63 -24.30 -9.49 -1.79
CA MET A 63 -23.51 -10.25 -2.76
C MET A 63 -23.54 -9.67 -4.18
N THR A 64 -24.51 -8.82 -4.51
CA THR A 64 -24.66 -8.23 -5.85
C THR A 64 -23.77 -7.02 -6.03
N THR A 65 -23.72 -6.16 -5.00
CA THR A 65 -22.95 -4.91 -5.02
C THR A 65 -21.62 -5.02 -4.29
N PHE A 66 -21.42 -6.13 -3.56
CA PHE A 66 -20.33 -6.35 -2.61
C PHE A 66 -20.26 -5.27 -1.51
N GLN A 67 -21.34 -4.53 -1.26
CA GLN A 67 -21.41 -3.54 -0.19
C GLN A 67 -21.68 -4.21 1.16
N VAL A 68 -21.10 -3.65 2.21
CA VAL A 68 -21.34 -4.09 3.59
C VAL A 68 -22.20 -3.06 4.30
N ASN A 69 -23.35 -3.50 4.80
CA ASN A 69 -24.14 -2.73 5.74
C ASN A 69 -23.70 -3.08 7.16
N VAL A 70 -23.32 -2.08 7.94
CA VAL A 70 -23.00 -2.21 9.36
C VAL A 70 -24.04 -1.43 10.15
N GLN A 71 -24.69 -2.08 11.10
CA GLN A 71 -25.64 -1.47 12.01
C GLN A 71 -25.24 -1.73 13.45
N TRP A 72 -25.18 -0.66 14.24
CA TRP A 72 -24.99 -0.72 15.68
C TRP A 72 -26.02 0.19 16.34
N ARG A 73 -26.83 -0.38 17.23
CA ARG A 73 -28.03 0.27 17.78
C ARG A 73 -28.95 0.76 16.64
N ASP A 74 -29.35 2.03 16.67
CA ASP A 74 -30.23 2.66 15.68
C ASP A 74 -29.45 3.35 14.54
N VAL A 75 -28.11 3.30 14.57
CA VAL A 75 -27.25 3.93 13.56
C VAL A 75 -26.79 2.88 12.54
N ARG A 76 -26.70 3.30 11.27
CA ARG A 76 -26.34 2.42 10.16
C ARG A 76 -25.42 3.13 9.18
N PHE A 77 -24.38 2.43 8.75
CA PHE A 77 -23.48 2.85 7.67
C PHE A 77 -23.43 1.81 6.56
N ASN A 78 -23.24 2.30 5.33
CA ASN A 78 -22.93 1.47 4.17
C ASN A 78 -21.46 1.65 3.83
N LEU A 79 -20.72 0.55 3.77
CA LEU A 79 -19.35 0.52 3.34
C LEU A 79 -19.29 0.03 1.89
N HIS A 80 -18.64 0.82 1.05
CA HIS A 80 -18.47 0.58 -0.38
C HIS A 80 -17.18 -0.20 -0.63
N PRO A 81 -17.24 -1.27 -1.45
CA PRO A 81 -16.06 -2.07 -1.75
C PRO A 81 -15.10 -1.29 -2.65
N GLN A 82 -13.83 -1.64 -2.55
CA GLN A 82 -12.79 -1.21 -3.46
C GLN A 82 -12.05 -2.43 -4.00
N PHE A 83 -11.79 -2.41 -5.31
CA PHE A 83 -11.09 -3.43 -6.06
C PHE A 83 -9.93 -2.79 -6.83
N LEU A 84 -8.86 -3.56 -6.98
CA LEU A 84 -7.81 -3.30 -7.95
C LEU A 84 -8.22 -3.97 -9.26
N ASN A 85 -8.29 -3.23 -10.36
CA ASN A 85 -8.45 -3.80 -11.69
C ASN A 85 -7.15 -3.68 -12.48
N THR A 86 -6.95 -4.60 -13.41
CA THR A 86 -5.92 -4.48 -14.46
C THR A 86 -6.60 -4.15 -15.78
N THR A 87 -6.19 -3.07 -16.42
CA THR A 87 -6.59 -2.63 -17.76
C THR A 87 -5.37 -2.55 -18.67
N ASP A 88 -5.58 -2.32 -19.96
CA ASP A 88 -4.47 -2.10 -20.91
C ASP A 88 -3.60 -0.90 -20.50
N ASP A 89 -4.21 0.13 -19.91
CA ASP A 89 -3.53 1.32 -19.38
C ASP A 89 -2.90 1.11 -17.98
N GLY A 90 -2.93 -0.10 -17.43
CA GLY A 90 -2.33 -0.44 -16.15
C GLY A 90 -3.34 -0.71 -15.03
N LEU A 91 -2.96 -0.38 -13.79
CA LEU A 91 -3.77 -0.67 -12.61
C LEU A 91 -4.68 0.52 -12.25
N ASN A 92 -5.95 0.25 -11.94
CA ASN A 92 -6.87 1.27 -11.44
C ASN A 92 -7.74 0.75 -10.29
N TYR A 93 -8.38 1.68 -9.57
CA TYR A 93 -9.31 1.36 -8.51
C TYR A 93 -10.76 1.38 -9.02
N SER A 94 -11.55 0.40 -8.60
CA SER A 94 -12.96 0.26 -8.96
C SER A 94 -13.81 -0.04 -7.74
N SER A 95 -15.05 0.45 -7.71
CA SER A 95 -16.05 0.07 -6.70
C SER A 95 -16.97 -1.07 -7.15
N VAL A 96 -16.67 -1.69 -8.29
CA VAL A 96 -17.48 -2.76 -8.89
C VAL A 96 -16.63 -4.00 -9.03
N LEU A 97 -17.14 -5.12 -8.51
CA LEU A 97 -16.60 -6.45 -8.76
C LEU A 97 -16.85 -6.81 -10.22
N SER A 98 -15.80 -6.70 -11.04
CA SER A 98 -15.84 -7.01 -12.47
C SER A 98 -14.89 -8.17 -12.80
N PRO A 99 -14.99 -8.77 -14.00
CA PRO A 99 -13.99 -9.74 -14.46
C PRO A 99 -12.55 -9.20 -14.52
N ALA A 100 -12.37 -7.88 -14.56
CA ALA A 100 -11.05 -7.23 -14.55
C ALA A 100 -10.49 -7.03 -13.13
N ALA A 101 -11.29 -7.29 -12.09
CA ALA A 101 -10.84 -7.17 -10.70
C ALA A 101 -9.80 -8.24 -10.40
N THR A 102 -8.58 -7.79 -10.12
CA THR A 102 -7.46 -8.63 -9.74
C THR A 102 -7.26 -8.71 -8.24
N GLY A 103 -7.85 -7.81 -7.44
CA GLY A 103 -7.80 -7.91 -5.98
C GLY A 103 -8.88 -7.10 -5.28
N PHE A 104 -9.30 -7.57 -4.11
CA PHE A 104 -10.12 -6.78 -3.18
C PHE A 104 -9.21 -6.04 -2.20
N ILE A 105 -9.48 -4.74 -1.99
CA ILE A 105 -8.60 -3.86 -1.22
C ILE A 105 -9.29 -3.15 -0.05
N GLY A 106 -10.54 -3.52 0.25
CA GLY A 106 -11.26 -3.11 1.46
C GLY A 106 -12.63 -2.48 1.21
N TRP A 107 -13.32 -2.16 2.31
CA TRP A 107 -14.58 -1.42 2.32
C TRP A 107 -14.42 -0.07 3.03
N LEU A 108 -14.88 1.01 2.42
CA LEU A 108 -14.83 2.37 2.99
C LEU A 108 -16.22 2.98 3.12
N PRO A 109 -16.47 3.88 4.08
CA PRO A 109 -17.79 4.51 4.27
C PRO A 109 -18.13 5.56 3.19
N TYR A 110 -17.33 5.65 2.14
CA TYR A 110 -17.49 6.57 1.03
C TYR A 110 -16.96 5.94 -0.26
N ARG A 111 -17.30 6.54 -1.40
CA ARG A 111 -16.78 6.17 -2.72
C ARG A 111 -15.43 6.84 -2.99
N PRO A 112 -14.60 6.32 -3.91
CA PRO A 112 -13.30 6.88 -4.19
C PRO A 112 -13.32 8.41 -4.36
N ILE A 113 -12.39 9.08 -3.70
CA ILE A 113 -12.32 10.55 -3.67
C ILE A 113 -11.20 11.05 -4.57
N GLN A 114 -11.41 12.23 -5.16
CA GLN A 114 -10.37 12.97 -5.87
C GLN A 114 -9.84 14.06 -4.94
N TRP A 115 -8.52 14.06 -4.74
CA TRP A 115 -7.85 15.03 -3.89
C TRP A 115 -6.64 15.58 -4.64
N PRO A 116 -6.54 16.90 -4.89
CA PRO A 116 -5.50 17.48 -5.74
C PRO A 116 -4.08 17.02 -5.37
N TYR A 117 -3.76 16.97 -4.08
CA TYR A 117 -2.43 16.54 -3.61
C TYR A 117 -2.15 15.05 -3.79
N SER A 118 -3.18 14.21 -3.93
CA SER A 118 -2.96 12.80 -4.32
C SER A 118 -2.82 12.62 -5.83
N SER A 119 -3.43 13.51 -6.63
CA SER A 119 -3.44 13.40 -8.09
C SER A 119 -2.18 13.97 -8.73
N ASN A 120 -1.54 14.96 -8.08
CA ASN A 120 -0.37 15.65 -8.60
C ASN A 120 0.75 15.74 -7.54
N LYS A 121 1.87 15.05 -7.81
CA LYS A 121 3.05 15.00 -6.95
C LYS A 121 3.69 16.38 -6.73
N LEU A 122 3.64 17.26 -7.73
CA LEU A 122 4.24 18.60 -7.64
C LEU A 122 3.43 19.52 -6.72
N ASP A 123 2.10 19.42 -6.76
CA ASP A 123 1.23 20.21 -5.90
C ASP A 123 1.35 19.78 -4.45
N PHE A 124 1.44 18.46 -4.20
CA PHE A 124 1.70 17.91 -2.86
C PHE A 124 2.99 18.43 -2.26
N LYS A 125 4.11 18.36 -3.01
CA LYS A 125 5.41 18.79 -2.51
C LYS A 125 5.49 20.27 -2.26
N ARG A 126 4.88 21.08 -3.14
CA ARG A 126 4.80 22.53 -2.96
C ARG A 126 4.03 22.87 -1.68
N PHE A 127 2.88 22.25 -1.49
CA PHE A 127 2.08 22.40 -0.27
C PHE A 127 2.90 22.04 0.98
N LEU A 128 3.57 20.87 0.99
CA LEU A 128 4.40 20.48 2.13
C LEU A 128 5.54 21.47 2.41
N GLY A 129 6.23 21.94 1.36
CA GLY A 129 7.30 22.92 1.48
C GLY A 129 6.82 24.26 2.06
N GLU A 130 5.65 24.75 1.64
CA GLU A 130 5.02 25.96 2.17
C GLU A 130 4.65 25.83 3.67
N GLN A 131 4.40 24.60 4.13
CA GLN A 131 4.09 24.28 5.53
C GLN A 131 5.34 23.90 6.34
N GLY A 132 6.53 24.00 5.77
CA GLY A 132 7.79 23.66 6.43
C GLY A 132 8.03 22.15 6.63
N MET A 133 7.26 21.31 5.95
CA MET A 133 7.43 19.85 5.98
C MET A 133 8.51 19.41 4.99
N LYS A 134 9.25 18.36 5.34
CA LYS A 134 10.31 17.80 4.48
C LYS A 134 9.72 17.06 3.28
N ALA A 135 10.09 17.52 2.09
CA ALA A 135 9.88 16.83 0.82
C ALA A 135 11.18 16.86 0.02
N PRO A 136 11.48 15.83 -0.80
CA PRO A 136 12.65 15.84 -1.66
C PRO A 136 12.64 17.05 -2.61
N ALA A 137 13.81 17.62 -2.87
CA ALA A 137 13.93 18.71 -3.84
C ALA A 137 13.46 18.27 -5.24
N ILE A 138 12.93 19.22 -6.00
CA ILE A 138 12.41 19.00 -7.36
C ILE A 138 13.05 19.95 -8.34
N TRP A 139 13.31 19.46 -9.55
CA TRP A 139 13.88 20.23 -10.64
C TRP A 139 13.16 19.91 -11.96
N PRO A 140 13.15 20.86 -12.91
CA PRO A 140 12.89 20.53 -14.31
C PRO A 140 13.81 19.41 -14.79
N ALA A 141 13.31 18.50 -15.62
CA ALA A 141 14.12 17.35 -16.08
C ALA A 141 15.33 17.74 -16.96
N ASP A 142 15.34 18.96 -17.50
CA ASP A 142 16.44 19.53 -18.28
C ASP A 142 17.43 20.36 -17.44
N ALA A 143 17.16 20.54 -16.14
CA ALA A 143 18.03 21.29 -15.25
C ALA A 143 19.34 20.56 -14.97
N ARG A 144 20.38 21.33 -14.60
CA ARG A 144 21.61 20.76 -14.05
C ARG A 144 21.34 20.34 -12.61
N ILE A 145 21.35 19.03 -12.37
CA ILE A 145 21.10 18.44 -11.05
C ILE A 145 22.45 18.07 -10.42
N ASP A 146 22.71 18.61 -9.23
CA ASP A 146 23.94 18.45 -8.44
C ASP A 146 23.79 17.42 -7.31
N GLN A 147 22.72 16.64 -7.33
CA GLN A 147 22.39 15.60 -6.36
C GLN A 147 21.97 14.32 -7.08
N ASP A 148 21.93 13.21 -6.34
CA ASP A 148 21.35 11.97 -6.84
C ASP A 148 19.84 12.15 -7.02
N TYR A 149 19.27 11.58 -8.08
CA TYR A 149 17.90 11.89 -8.49
C TYR A 149 17.18 10.70 -9.14
N VAL A 150 15.86 10.82 -9.22
CA VAL A 150 14.97 9.99 -10.02
C VAL A 150 14.17 10.88 -10.96
N LEU A 151 13.71 10.34 -12.09
CA LEU A 151 12.77 11.03 -12.97
C LEU A 151 11.36 10.54 -12.71
N LYS A 152 10.39 11.44 -12.71
CA LYS A 152 8.98 11.14 -12.41
C LYS A 152 8.03 11.88 -13.33
N LEU A 153 6.87 11.29 -13.61
CA LEU A 153 5.73 12.04 -14.13
C LEU A 153 4.96 12.70 -12.97
N PRO A 154 4.36 13.89 -13.16
CA PRO A 154 3.56 14.58 -12.12
C PRO A 154 2.37 13.76 -11.63
N ALA A 155 1.72 13.07 -12.57
CA ALA A 155 0.63 12.14 -12.34
C ALA A 155 1.08 10.70 -12.63
N GLY A 156 0.49 9.75 -11.91
CA GLY A 156 0.77 8.33 -12.08
C GLY A 156 0.77 7.60 -10.74
N SER A 157 0.41 6.32 -10.79
CA SER A 157 0.32 5.44 -9.62
C SER A 157 1.20 4.20 -9.83
N PHE A 158 1.41 3.43 -8.76
CA PHE A 158 2.10 2.14 -8.77
C PHE A 158 3.55 2.15 -9.29
N GLY A 159 4.25 3.29 -9.18
CA GLY A 159 5.67 3.38 -9.51
C GLY A 159 6.04 3.19 -10.99
N GLN A 160 5.06 3.03 -11.89
CA GLN A 160 5.27 2.80 -13.33
C GLN A 160 5.82 4.03 -14.07
N THR A 161 5.74 5.19 -13.42
CA THR A 161 6.14 6.49 -13.97
C THR A 161 7.37 7.05 -13.27
N VAL A 162 8.13 6.20 -12.58
CA VAL A 162 9.37 6.55 -11.86
C VAL A 162 10.55 5.88 -12.53
N PHE A 163 11.65 6.58 -12.73
CA PHE A 163 12.85 6.07 -13.40
C PHE A 163 14.12 6.45 -12.63
N GLY A 164 15.17 5.63 -12.78
CA GLY A 164 16.40 5.74 -12.00
C GLY A 164 16.50 4.65 -10.92
N PRO A 165 17.30 4.85 -9.86
CA PRO A 165 17.93 6.10 -9.47
C PRO A 165 19.18 6.42 -10.30
N TYR A 166 19.53 7.70 -10.36
CA TYR A 166 20.66 8.22 -11.12
C TYR A 166 21.62 8.96 -10.19
N ARG A 167 22.92 8.82 -10.45
CA ARG A 167 23.96 9.57 -9.76
C ARG A 167 23.96 11.02 -10.24
N GLN A 168 24.38 11.93 -9.36
CA GLN A 168 24.68 13.31 -9.74
C GLN A 168 25.56 13.38 -11.01
N GLY A 169 25.22 14.27 -11.92
CA GLY A 169 25.93 14.44 -13.19
C GLY A 169 25.67 13.37 -14.27
N PHE A 170 24.90 12.31 -13.97
CA PHE A 170 24.43 11.39 -15.01
C PHE A 170 23.42 12.10 -15.93
N ASP A 171 23.62 12.04 -17.25
CA ASP A 171 22.69 12.62 -18.21
C ASP A 171 21.61 11.60 -18.60
N ALA A 172 20.55 11.50 -17.80
CA ALA A 172 19.46 10.58 -18.09
C ALA A 172 18.73 10.90 -19.41
N ARG A 173 18.86 12.12 -19.95
CA ARG A 173 18.17 12.52 -21.20
C ARG A 173 18.64 11.71 -22.42
N THR A 174 19.79 11.06 -22.33
CA THR A 174 20.29 10.21 -23.41
C THR A 174 19.62 8.83 -23.45
N LEU A 175 18.79 8.49 -22.46
CA LEU A 175 18.13 7.18 -22.41
C LEU A 175 16.85 7.17 -23.29
N PRO A 176 16.69 6.18 -24.18
CA PRO A 176 15.55 6.08 -25.09
C PRO A 176 14.18 6.09 -24.40
N GLU A 177 14.05 5.47 -23.22
CA GLU A 177 12.79 5.44 -22.47
C GLU A 177 12.31 6.84 -22.02
N HIS A 178 13.23 7.78 -21.81
CA HIS A 178 12.91 9.14 -21.35
C HIS A 178 12.61 10.07 -22.52
N LEU A 179 13.31 9.90 -23.64
CA LEU A 179 13.07 10.67 -24.86
C LEU A 179 11.63 10.52 -25.36
N ASN A 180 11.07 9.31 -25.26
CA ASN A 180 9.70 9.03 -25.69
C ASN A 180 8.62 9.62 -24.77
N ARG A 181 8.98 10.06 -23.55
CA ARG A 181 8.07 10.62 -22.55
C ARG A 181 8.35 12.08 -22.20
N ALA A 182 9.27 12.73 -22.92
CA ALA A 182 9.61 14.13 -22.67
C ALA A 182 8.41 15.09 -22.79
N GLY A 183 7.40 14.72 -23.61
CA GLY A 183 6.15 15.47 -23.76
C GLY A 183 5.18 15.36 -22.57
N ASP A 184 5.41 14.43 -21.64
CA ASP A 184 4.47 14.11 -20.55
C ASP A 184 4.71 14.95 -19.28
N GLY A 185 5.60 15.95 -19.36
CA GLY A 185 5.91 16.83 -18.23
C GLY A 185 6.78 16.19 -17.15
N ILE A 186 7.70 15.30 -17.55
CA ILE A 186 8.65 14.65 -16.63
C ILE A 186 9.47 15.67 -15.84
N PHE A 187 9.70 15.39 -14.56
CA PHE A 187 10.52 16.21 -13.66
C PHE A 187 11.54 15.34 -12.92
N ALA A 188 12.60 15.96 -12.44
CA ALA A 188 13.57 15.30 -11.57
C ALA A 188 13.23 15.54 -10.11
N GLU A 189 13.40 14.51 -9.29
CA GLU A 189 13.22 14.56 -7.85
C GLU A 189 14.47 14.02 -7.16
N GLN A 190 14.88 14.64 -6.07
CA GLN A 190 16.01 14.20 -5.26
C GLN A 190 15.79 12.75 -4.80
N PHE A 191 16.78 11.90 -5.05
CA PHE A 191 16.79 10.53 -4.56
C PHE A 191 17.28 10.52 -3.11
N ILE A 192 16.39 10.16 -2.18
CA ILE A 192 16.73 9.97 -0.77
C ILE A 192 16.95 8.48 -0.52
N ALA A 193 18.16 8.13 -0.09
CA ALA A 193 18.47 6.77 0.34
C ALA A 193 17.98 6.53 1.77
N GLY A 194 17.34 5.39 2.01
CA GLY A 194 16.86 5.03 3.33
C GLY A 194 15.93 3.83 3.34
N ARG A 195 14.99 3.81 4.28
CA ARG A 195 13.93 2.79 4.36
C ARG A 195 12.65 3.33 3.77
N ASN A 196 11.94 2.49 3.01
CA ASN A 196 10.60 2.81 2.54
C ASN A 196 9.64 2.83 3.73
N VAL A 197 8.89 3.93 3.83
CA VAL A 197 7.83 4.11 4.82
C VAL A 197 6.51 4.33 4.10
N LYS A 198 5.47 3.59 4.50
CA LYS A 198 4.09 3.89 4.11
C LYS A 198 3.24 3.99 5.36
N VAL A 199 2.49 5.08 5.49
CA VAL A 199 1.64 5.32 6.66
C VAL A 199 0.20 5.52 6.21
N TRP A 200 -0.73 4.84 6.87
CA TRP A 200 -2.16 5.04 6.67
C TRP A 200 -2.74 5.90 7.78
N TYR A 201 -3.60 6.82 7.38
CA TYR A 201 -4.27 7.76 8.25
C TYR A 201 -5.78 7.64 8.10
N TRP A 202 -6.52 7.68 9.19
CA TRP A 202 -7.95 7.91 9.18
C TRP A 202 -8.23 9.31 9.72
N GLY A 203 -8.62 10.23 8.84
CA GLY A 203 -8.52 11.65 9.16
C GLY A 203 -7.05 12.00 9.42
N GLY A 204 -6.73 12.64 10.55
CA GLY A 204 -5.35 12.98 10.90
C GLY A 204 -4.60 11.91 11.70
N VAL A 205 -5.26 10.80 12.04
CA VAL A 205 -4.73 9.80 12.98
C VAL A 205 -4.02 8.68 12.22
N PRO A 206 -2.69 8.52 12.38
CA PRO A 206 -1.99 7.37 11.80
C PRO A 206 -2.38 6.08 12.54
N PHE A 207 -2.61 4.99 11.81
CA PHE A 207 -3.05 3.72 12.42
C PHE A 207 -2.38 2.48 11.87
N HIS A 208 -1.59 2.60 10.80
CA HIS A 208 -0.87 1.47 10.23
C HIS A 208 0.40 1.93 9.51
N PHE A 209 1.46 1.13 9.62
CA PHE A 209 2.78 1.48 9.14
C PHE A 209 3.46 0.31 8.44
N HIS A 210 4.00 0.56 7.26
CA HIS A 210 5.01 -0.29 6.67
C HIS A 210 6.35 0.41 6.75
N VAL A 211 7.38 -0.29 7.24
CA VAL A 211 8.74 0.22 7.34
C VAL A 211 9.71 -0.87 6.91
N HIS A 212 10.18 -0.80 5.67
CA HIS A 212 11.00 -1.85 5.08
C HIS A 212 12.29 -1.29 4.47
N PRO A 213 13.41 -2.02 4.58
CA PRO A 213 14.55 -1.76 3.72
C PRO A 213 14.19 -2.02 2.26
N TYR A 214 15.02 -1.53 1.35
CA TYR A 214 14.95 -1.92 -0.06
C TYR A 214 15.12 -3.43 -0.21
N PRO A 215 14.35 -4.08 -1.11
CA PRO A 215 14.60 -5.48 -1.44
C PRO A 215 16.04 -5.70 -1.89
N SER A 216 16.68 -6.73 -1.36
CA SER A 216 18.10 -6.99 -1.60
C SER A 216 18.42 -8.47 -1.81
N VAL A 217 19.61 -8.68 -2.38
CA VAL A 217 20.28 -9.98 -2.46
C VAL A 217 21.59 -9.93 -1.70
N GLN A 218 21.95 -11.06 -1.09
CA GLN A 218 23.21 -11.22 -0.38
C GLN A 218 24.14 -12.10 -1.22
N GLY A 219 25.38 -11.64 -1.40
CA GLY A 219 26.41 -12.37 -2.10
C GLY A 219 26.82 -13.64 -1.37
N ASP A 220 27.11 -14.68 -2.14
CA ASP A 220 27.66 -15.96 -1.68
C ASP A 220 29.08 -16.21 -2.22
N GLY A 221 29.68 -15.22 -2.89
CA GLY A 221 31.02 -15.29 -3.47
C GLY A 221 31.14 -16.19 -4.72
N MET A 222 30.05 -16.81 -5.18
CA MET A 222 30.07 -17.78 -6.29
C MET A 222 29.11 -17.43 -7.42
N ARG A 223 27.92 -16.97 -7.09
CA ARG A 223 26.81 -16.73 -8.03
C ARG A 223 26.76 -15.29 -8.47
N SER A 224 26.29 -15.07 -9.70
CA SER A 224 26.01 -13.73 -10.18
C SER A 224 24.80 -13.11 -9.46
N ILE A 225 24.69 -11.79 -9.50
CA ILE A 225 23.51 -11.07 -8.97
C ILE A 225 22.22 -11.57 -9.65
N GLU A 226 22.24 -11.82 -10.96
CA GLU A 226 21.12 -12.41 -11.70
C GLU A 226 20.66 -13.75 -11.12
N GLU A 227 21.59 -14.68 -10.88
CA GLU A 227 21.27 -15.98 -10.29
C GLU A 227 20.70 -15.84 -8.86
N LEU A 228 21.26 -14.91 -8.07
CA LEU A 228 20.77 -14.64 -6.71
C LEU A 228 19.34 -14.09 -6.72
N ILE A 229 19.01 -13.18 -7.63
CA ILE A 229 17.66 -12.65 -7.80
C ILE A 229 16.69 -13.76 -8.20
N SER A 230 17.05 -14.58 -9.18
CA SER A 230 16.21 -15.68 -9.68
C SER A 230 15.88 -16.69 -8.60
N ARG A 231 16.89 -17.06 -7.78
CA ARG A 231 16.68 -17.96 -6.62
C ARG A 231 15.76 -17.33 -5.58
N ARG A 232 15.94 -16.05 -5.27
CA ARG A 232 15.06 -15.33 -4.34
C ARG A 232 13.61 -15.34 -4.82
N LEU A 233 13.39 -15.25 -6.13
CA LEU A 233 12.07 -15.31 -6.76
C LEU A 233 11.51 -16.73 -6.91
N GLY A 234 12.22 -17.76 -6.41
CA GLY A 234 11.78 -19.15 -6.49
C GLY A 234 11.81 -19.73 -7.91
N ARG A 235 12.60 -19.14 -8.82
CA ARG A 235 12.67 -19.58 -10.22
C ARG A 235 13.80 -20.58 -10.44
N LEU A 236 13.47 -21.66 -11.15
CA LEU A 236 14.38 -22.77 -11.43
C LEU A 236 15.32 -22.49 -12.64
N ASP A 237 14.96 -21.55 -13.51
CA ASP A 237 15.67 -21.25 -14.76
C ASP A 237 16.81 -20.22 -14.60
N GLY A 238 16.99 -19.65 -13.41
CA GLY A 238 18.15 -18.81 -13.10
C GLY A 238 18.15 -17.40 -13.71
N LEU A 239 17.13 -17.02 -14.49
CA LEU A 239 17.08 -15.72 -15.16
C LEU A 239 16.11 -14.74 -14.49
N VAL A 240 16.56 -13.48 -14.30
CA VAL A 240 15.66 -12.41 -13.89
C VAL A 240 14.54 -12.35 -14.94
N PRO A 241 13.25 -12.39 -14.54
CA PRO A 241 12.18 -12.30 -15.50
C PRO A 241 12.42 -11.14 -16.48
N GLU A 242 12.34 -11.43 -17.78
CA GLU A 242 12.09 -10.41 -18.80
C GLU A 242 10.66 -9.90 -18.61
N ASN A 243 10.43 -9.23 -17.49
CA ASN A 243 9.20 -8.59 -17.14
C ASN A 243 9.41 -7.08 -17.18
N GLN A 244 8.31 -6.37 -16.98
CA GLN A 244 8.32 -4.92 -16.86
C GLN A 244 9.29 -4.41 -15.78
N ASP A 245 9.70 -5.23 -14.81
CA ASP A 245 10.49 -4.76 -13.66
C ASP A 245 12.01 -4.71 -13.89
N LYS A 246 12.52 -5.48 -14.86
CA LYS A 246 13.95 -5.59 -15.15
C LYS A 246 14.66 -4.23 -15.34
N PRO A 247 14.09 -3.23 -16.05
CA PRO A 247 14.74 -1.92 -16.18
C PRO A 247 15.06 -1.25 -14.85
N TRP A 248 14.17 -1.37 -13.85
CA TRP A 248 14.39 -0.78 -12.52
C TRP A 248 15.42 -1.56 -11.70
N ILE A 249 15.50 -2.88 -11.88
CA ILE A 249 16.57 -3.68 -11.28
C ILE A 249 17.93 -3.24 -11.83
N VAL A 250 18.04 -3.11 -13.15
CA VAL A 250 19.27 -2.71 -13.82
C VAL A 250 19.70 -1.31 -13.39
N SER A 251 18.79 -0.33 -13.35
CA SER A 251 19.12 1.03 -12.89
C SER A 251 19.53 1.06 -11.42
N SER A 252 18.86 0.28 -10.56
CA SER A 252 19.19 0.13 -9.14
C SER A 252 20.61 -0.41 -8.92
N LEU A 253 21.01 -1.44 -9.67
CA LEU A 253 22.35 -2.00 -9.62
C LEU A 253 23.38 -1.03 -10.20
N ALA A 254 23.10 -0.41 -11.35
CA ALA A 254 24.00 0.55 -11.99
C ALA A 254 24.31 1.74 -11.07
N TYR A 255 23.32 2.23 -10.33
CA TYR A 255 23.53 3.29 -9.32
C TYR A 255 24.51 2.88 -8.21
N GLN A 256 24.58 1.59 -7.87
CA GLN A 256 25.54 1.01 -6.92
C GLN A 256 26.89 0.63 -7.56
N GLY A 257 27.07 0.88 -8.86
CA GLY A 257 28.25 0.47 -9.61
C GLY A 257 28.33 -1.04 -9.86
N LEU A 258 27.17 -1.69 -9.95
CA LEU A 258 27.04 -3.14 -10.16
C LEU A 258 26.26 -3.42 -11.46
N GLY A 259 26.53 -4.59 -12.06
CA GLY A 259 25.78 -5.17 -13.15
C GLY A 259 25.22 -6.55 -12.78
N LEU A 260 24.21 -7.01 -13.51
CA LEU A 260 23.62 -8.35 -13.33
C LEU A 260 24.66 -9.50 -13.36
N PRO A 261 25.70 -9.47 -14.23
CA PRO A 261 26.71 -10.54 -14.28
C PRO A 261 27.72 -10.52 -13.12
N ASP A 262 27.75 -9.46 -12.30
CA ASP A 262 28.73 -9.33 -11.23
C ASP A 262 28.50 -10.40 -10.15
N ILE A 263 29.58 -10.90 -9.57
CA ILE A 263 29.56 -11.81 -8.42
C ILE A 263 29.78 -10.98 -7.15
N LEU A 264 28.79 -10.95 -6.27
CA LEU A 264 28.92 -10.26 -4.98
C LEU A 264 29.78 -11.10 -4.02
N PRO A 265 30.80 -10.50 -3.37
CA PRO A 265 31.52 -11.14 -2.29
C PRO A 265 30.58 -11.70 -1.22
N GLU A 266 31.00 -12.80 -0.59
CA GLU A 266 30.21 -13.44 0.47
C GLU A 266 29.82 -12.43 1.56
N GLY A 267 28.53 -12.41 1.89
CA GLY A 267 27.96 -11.54 2.92
C GLY A 267 27.67 -10.10 2.46
N ARG A 268 28.19 -9.64 1.32
CA ARG A 268 27.91 -8.30 0.79
C ARG A 268 26.46 -8.23 0.29
N GLU A 269 25.75 -7.20 0.68
CA GLU A 269 24.39 -6.93 0.23
C GLU A 269 24.37 -5.94 -0.95
N ALA A 270 23.45 -6.16 -1.89
CA ALA A 270 23.06 -5.18 -2.91
C ALA A 270 21.53 -5.12 -2.99
N TRP A 271 20.97 -3.92 -2.97
CA TRP A 271 19.53 -3.75 -3.20
C TRP A 271 19.24 -3.82 -4.69
N ILE A 272 18.08 -4.38 -5.04
CA ILE A 272 17.69 -4.67 -6.42
C ILE A 272 16.50 -3.84 -6.87
N GLU A 273 15.87 -3.11 -5.96
CA GLU A 273 14.75 -2.21 -6.21
C GLU A 273 14.68 -1.23 -5.04
N TYR A 274 14.27 0.01 -5.30
CA TYR A 274 14.11 1.02 -4.24
C TYR A 274 12.65 1.46 -4.08
N ARG A 275 11.82 1.29 -5.11
CA ARG A 275 10.41 1.70 -5.08
C ARG A 275 9.65 0.87 -4.05
N TYR A 276 8.61 1.48 -3.48
CA TYR A 276 7.67 0.75 -2.65
C TYR A 276 6.91 -0.28 -3.51
N GLY A 277 7.19 -1.57 -3.29
CA GLY A 277 6.56 -2.66 -4.01
C GLY A 277 6.79 -3.99 -3.30
N ARG A 278 5.74 -4.79 -3.15
CA ARG A 278 5.79 -6.07 -2.41
C ARG A 278 6.34 -7.23 -3.23
N ARG A 279 6.54 -7.07 -4.55
CA ARG A 279 6.93 -8.17 -5.43
C ARG A 279 8.22 -8.88 -4.98
N TYR A 280 9.15 -8.11 -4.42
CA TYR A 280 10.46 -8.60 -3.97
C TYR A 280 10.60 -8.64 -2.44
N ALA A 281 9.55 -8.19 -1.73
CA ALA A 281 9.45 -8.29 -0.28
C ALA A 281 8.89 -9.68 0.09
N PRO A 282 9.29 -10.26 1.23
CA PRO A 282 8.62 -11.46 1.76
C PRO A 282 7.13 -11.19 1.95
N ASP A 283 6.26 -12.10 1.53
CA ASP A 283 4.81 -12.00 1.77
C ASP A 283 4.57 -12.11 3.29
N PRO A 284 3.98 -11.10 3.96
CA PRO A 284 3.71 -11.20 5.38
C PRO A 284 2.73 -12.35 5.65
N MET A 285 3.17 -13.35 6.42
CA MET A 285 2.35 -14.52 6.73
C MET A 285 1.11 -14.18 7.57
N GLN A 286 1.05 -13.01 8.22
CA GLN A 286 -0.10 -12.57 9.02
C GLN A 286 -0.35 -11.04 8.94
N PRO A 287 -1.61 -10.56 8.97
CA PRO A 287 -1.93 -9.12 8.92
C PRO A 287 -1.32 -8.29 10.05
N GLN A 288 -1.25 -8.84 11.27
CA GLN A 288 -0.66 -8.18 12.43
C GLN A 288 0.88 -8.13 12.36
N SER A 289 1.50 -9.00 11.54
CA SER A 289 2.95 -8.98 11.35
C SER A 289 3.43 -7.87 10.42
N ASP A 290 2.50 -7.14 9.81
CA ASP A 290 2.77 -6.11 8.80
C ASP A 290 2.83 -4.70 9.40
N ASP A 291 2.25 -4.47 10.59
CA ASP A 291 2.30 -3.16 11.24
C ASP A 291 3.65 -2.93 11.94
N MET A 292 4.38 -1.93 11.48
CA MET A 292 5.75 -1.65 11.89
C MET A 292 5.89 -0.34 12.65
N MET A 293 4.82 0.17 13.27
CA MET A 293 4.87 1.39 14.10
C MET A 293 6.01 1.36 15.12
N ALA A 294 6.23 0.21 15.78
CA ALA A 294 7.29 0.03 16.77
C ALA A 294 8.72 0.12 16.21
N LYS A 295 8.90 0.16 14.88
CA LYS A 295 10.21 0.34 14.22
C LYS A 295 10.58 1.80 13.99
N LEU A 296 9.69 2.74 14.31
CA LEU A 296 9.93 4.18 14.21
C LEU A 296 10.37 4.73 15.56
N SER A 297 11.29 5.69 15.52
CA SER A 297 11.68 6.45 16.71
C SER A 297 10.58 7.45 17.10
N ALA A 298 10.64 7.99 18.32
CA ALA A 298 9.70 9.00 18.78
C ALA A 298 9.70 10.25 17.88
N SER A 299 10.89 10.70 17.45
CA SER A 299 11.06 11.82 16.52
C SER A 299 10.37 11.56 15.16
N ALA A 300 10.50 10.34 14.62
CA ALA A 300 9.81 9.98 13.39
C ALA A 300 8.27 9.95 13.59
N LEU A 301 7.79 9.44 14.72
CA LEU A 301 6.36 9.44 15.04
C LEU A 301 5.78 10.85 15.22
N GLU A 302 6.55 11.80 15.76
CA GLU A 302 6.15 13.21 15.83
C GLU A 302 5.99 13.82 14.43
N GLN A 303 6.93 13.55 13.51
CA GLN A 303 6.84 13.98 12.11
C GLN A 303 5.61 13.39 11.40
N VAL A 304 5.31 12.10 11.64
CA VAL A 304 4.10 11.41 11.15
C VAL A 304 2.84 12.10 11.66
N ALA A 305 2.75 12.34 12.97
CA ALA A 305 1.58 12.96 13.58
C ALA A 305 1.36 14.38 13.03
N ALA A 306 2.43 15.15 12.89
CA ALA A 306 2.39 16.51 12.37
C ALA A 306 1.86 16.59 10.93
N VAL A 307 2.37 15.74 10.02
CA VAL A 307 1.88 15.73 8.63
C VAL A 307 0.45 15.20 8.52
N GLY A 308 0.08 14.22 9.36
CA GLY A 308 -1.27 13.66 9.41
C GLY A 308 -2.31 14.72 9.78
N ALA A 309 -2.05 15.47 10.86
CA ALA A 309 -2.90 16.58 11.29
C ALA A 309 -3.00 17.67 10.21
N LEU A 310 -1.87 18.07 9.62
CA LEU A 310 -1.83 19.10 8.58
C LEU A 310 -2.69 18.73 7.36
N LEU A 311 -2.54 17.52 6.83
CA LEU A 311 -3.27 17.08 5.64
C LEU A 311 -4.74 16.81 5.96
N HIS A 312 -5.05 16.39 7.17
CA HIS A 312 -6.42 16.28 7.62
C HIS A 312 -7.13 17.63 7.60
N ASP A 313 -6.55 18.65 8.24
CA ASP A 313 -7.10 20.00 8.27
C ASP A 313 -7.36 20.56 6.86
N GLU A 314 -6.50 20.22 5.91
CA GLU A 314 -6.69 20.58 4.51
C GLU A 314 -7.84 19.80 3.84
N LEU A 315 -7.92 18.48 4.08
CA LEU A 315 -8.99 17.63 3.56
C LEU A 315 -10.37 18.01 4.11
N VAL A 316 -10.48 18.37 5.40
CA VAL A 316 -11.79 18.68 6.01
C VAL A 316 -12.42 19.92 5.41
N LYS A 317 -11.61 20.86 4.88
CA LYS A 317 -12.12 22.06 4.18
C LYS A 317 -13.01 21.70 3.01
N THR A 318 -12.76 20.55 2.38
CA THR A 318 -13.50 20.08 1.20
C THR A 318 -14.50 18.97 1.56
N LEU A 319 -14.07 17.93 2.29
CA LEU A 319 -14.86 16.71 2.48
C LEU A 319 -15.68 16.69 3.78
N ARG A 320 -15.34 17.55 4.77
CA ARG A 320 -16.03 17.69 6.07
C ARG A 320 -16.21 16.41 6.89
N VAL A 321 -15.54 15.33 6.53
CA VAL A 321 -15.55 14.03 7.23
C VAL A 321 -14.13 13.48 7.28
N PRO A 322 -13.80 12.62 8.27
CA PRO A 322 -12.57 11.86 8.24
C PRO A 322 -12.49 11.00 6.98
N VAL A 323 -11.32 10.97 6.35
CA VAL A 323 -11.05 10.14 5.18
C VAL A 323 -9.77 9.36 5.37
N LEU A 324 -9.77 8.13 4.87
CA LEU A 324 -8.59 7.32 4.67
C LEU A 324 -7.71 7.95 3.59
N PHE A 325 -6.45 8.20 3.94
CA PHE A 325 -5.38 8.42 2.98
C PHE A 325 -4.12 7.71 3.44
N ALA A 326 -3.15 7.55 2.54
CA ALA A 326 -1.84 7.02 2.89
C ALA A 326 -0.73 7.88 2.30
N LEU A 327 0.38 7.99 3.02
CA LEU A 327 1.57 8.70 2.57
C LEU A 327 2.69 7.70 2.33
N ASP A 328 3.37 7.86 1.20
CA ASP A 328 4.63 7.18 0.92
C ASP A 328 5.79 8.14 1.25
N ALA A 329 6.82 7.60 1.91
CA ALA A 329 7.96 8.36 2.39
C ALA A 329 9.26 7.54 2.40
N VAL A 330 10.39 8.22 2.56
CA VAL A 330 11.67 7.59 2.93
C VAL A 330 12.06 8.05 4.32
N LEU A 331 12.46 7.11 5.17
CA LEU A 331 13.13 7.38 6.44
C LEU A 331 14.64 7.25 6.23
N ASP A 332 15.35 8.37 6.31
CA ASP A 332 16.81 8.40 6.11
C ASP A 332 17.59 7.90 7.34
N SER A 333 18.92 7.98 7.26
CA SER A 333 19.81 7.55 8.35
C SER A 333 19.78 8.46 9.59
N GLU A 334 19.18 9.64 9.51
CA GLU A 334 19.05 10.62 10.60
C GLU A 334 17.64 10.62 11.21
N ASP A 335 16.87 9.56 10.94
CA ASP A 335 15.46 9.42 11.34
C ASP A 335 14.57 10.58 10.85
N GLN A 336 14.92 11.17 9.70
CA GLN A 336 14.10 12.19 9.06
C GLN A 336 13.19 11.56 8.02
N ILE A 337 11.92 11.96 8.04
CA ILE A 337 10.93 11.49 7.07
C ILE A 337 10.88 12.47 5.89
N TRP A 338 11.08 11.92 4.70
CA TRP A 338 10.97 12.63 3.42
C TRP A 338 9.70 12.18 2.71
N TRP A 339 8.68 13.04 2.72
CA TRP A 339 7.37 12.71 2.14
C TRP A 339 7.42 12.73 0.61
N LEU A 340 7.09 11.60 -0.01
CA LEU A 340 7.20 11.41 -1.46
C LEU A 340 5.90 11.75 -2.17
N GLU A 341 4.80 11.11 -1.76
CA GLU A 341 3.48 11.23 -2.39
C GLU A 341 2.35 10.86 -1.43
N ALA A 342 1.14 11.33 -1.77
CA ALA A 342 -0.08 11.00 -1.05
C ALA A 342 -1.02 10.15 -1.93
N ASN A 343 -1.75 9.23 -1.31
CA ASN A 343 -2.75 8.39 -1.95
C ASN A 343 -4.09 8.61 -1.24
N SER A 344 -5.11 9.09 -1.95
CA SER A 344 -6.45 9.32 -1.40
C SER A 344 -7.36 8.09 -1.43
N ASN A 345 -6.94 7.02 -2.12
CA ASN A 345 -7.67 5.76 -2.24
C ASN A 345 -6.73 4.57 -2.02
N PRO A 346 -5.97 4.53 -0.90
CA PRO A 346 -5.03 3.45 -0.67
C PRO A 346 -5.78 2.15 -0.36
N ILE A 347 -5.08 1.02 -0.48
CA ILE A 347 -5.54 -0.26 0.08
C ILE A 347 -5.82 -0.05 1.57
N LEU A 348 -6.98 -0.46 2.08
CA LEU A 348 -7.30 -0.37 3.51
C LEU A 348 -6.65 -1.54 4.25
N PRO A 349 -5.70 -1.33 5.17
CA PRO A 349 -5.24 -2.41 6.04
C PRO A 349 -6.41 -2.91 6.90
N PRO A 350 -6.61 -4.24 7.08
CA PRO A 350 -7.69 -4.75 7.91
C PRO A 350 -7.66 -4.22 9.36
N SER A 351 -6.48 -3.86 9.88
CA SER A 351 -6.31 -3.19 11.18
C SER A 351 -7.00 -1.82 11.28
N GLY A 352 -7.40 -1.21 10.16
CA GLY A 352 -8.11 0.07 10.14
C GLY A 352 -9.60 -0.03 10.48
N TYR A 353 -10.25 -1.19 10.29
CA TYR A 353 -11.70 -1.29 10.53
C TYR A 353 -12.11 -0.92 11.95
N PRO A 354 -11.43 -1.37 13.02
CA PRO A 354 -11.79 -0.97 14.37
C PRO A 354 -11.78 0.55 14.57
N LEU A 355 -10.73 1.23 14.12
CA LEU A 355 -10.63 2.70 14.23
C LEU A 355 -11.74 3.39 13.43
N ILE A 356 -11.91 3.00 12.16
CA ILE A 356 -12.88 3.62 11.26
C ILE A 356 -14.30 3.44 11.81
N LEU A 357 -14.69 2.22 12.16
CA LEU A 357 -16.04 1.93 12.63
C LEU A 357 -16.32 2.57 13.98
N SER A 358 -15.38 2.51 14.93
CA SER A 358 -15.55 3.19 16.21
C SER A 358 -15.68 4.71 16.04
N THR A 359 -14.96 5.31 15.09
CA THR A 359 -15.12 6.74 14.75
C THR A 359 -16.51 7.03 14.16
N LEU A 360 -16.97 6.21 13.20
CA LEU A 360 -18.27 6.41 12.55
C LEU A 360 -19.45 6.28 13.53
N PHE A 361 -19.35 5.36 14.48
CA PHE A 361 -20.39 5.11 15.48
C PHE A 361 -20.19 5.92 16.77
N GLU A 362 -19.21 6.84 16.80
CA GLU A 362 -18.89 7.69 17.97
C GLU A 362 -18.68 6.88 19.26
N ILE A 363 -18.02 5.72 19.14
CA ILE A 363 -17.74 4.83 20.26
C ILE A 363 -16.54 5.37 21.02
N ASP A 364 -16.79 5.93 22.19
CA ASP A 364 -15.77 6.25 23.17
C ASP A 364 -15.26 4.94 23.82
N GLU A 365 -13.95 4.75 23.93
CA GLU A 365 -13.38 3.53 24.54
C GLU A 365 -13.87 3.33 25.98
N ALA A 366 -14.16 4.43 26.70
CA ALA A 366 -14.73 4.39 28.03
C ALA A 366 -16.15 3.78 28.08
N GLN A 367 -16.87 3.74 26.96
CA GLN A 367 -18.22 3.18 26.86
C GLN A 367 -18.23 1.69 26.48
N SER A 368 -17.07 1.09 26.17
CA SER A 368 -16.95 -0.31 25.71
C SER A 368 -17.29 -1.35 26.78
N ASP A 369 -17.27 -0.98 28.07
CA ASP A 369 -17.48 -1.91 29.19
C ASP A 369 -18.90 -1.87 29.79
N ALA A 370 -19.79 -1.02 29.28
CA ALA A 370 -21.16 -0.97 29.76
C ALA A 370 -21.94 -2.19 29.24
N PRO A 371 -22.52 -3.04 30.11
CA PRO A 371 -23.33 -4.17 29.67
C PRO A 371 -24.48 -3.67 28.80
N PRO A 372 -24.87 -4.42 27.75
CA PRO A 372 -25.95 -4.02 26.86
C PRO A 372 -27.20 -3.75 27.71
N ARG A 373 -27.75 -2.53 27.61
CA ARG A 373 -29.09 -2.25 28.11
C ARG A 373 -30.03 -3.10 27.29
N HIS A 374 -30.42 -4.27 27.82
CA HIS A 374 -31.52 -5.03 27.30
C HIS A 374 -32.73 -4.09 27.28
N LEU A 375 -33.10 -3.64 26.07
CA LEU A 375 -34.43 -3.12 25.83
C LEU A 375 -35.37 -4.28 26.16
N ALA A 376 -36.04 -4.16 27.31
CA ALA A 376 -37.12 -5.04 27.68
C ALA A 376 -38.08 -5.06 26.50
N ALA A 377 -38.28 -6.24 25.92
CA ALA A 377 -39.28 -6.45 24.89
C ALA A 377 -40.64 -6.11 25.48
N GLY A 378 -41.11 -4.90 25.20
CA GLY A 378 -42.48 -4.48 25.45
C GLY A 378 -43.40 -5.35 24.60
N THR A 379 -44.17 -6.16 25.30
CA THR A 379 -45.27 -6.94 24.75
C THR A 379 -46.31 -5.98 24.17
N VAL A 380 -46.68 -6.17 22.90
CA VAL A 380 -48.00 -5.81 22.37
C VAL A 380 -48.57 -7.05 21.73
#